data_AF-A0AAJ0FHF2-F1
#
_entry.id   AF-A0AAJ0FHF2-F1
#
_cell.length_a   1.000
_cell.length_b   1.000
_cell.length_c   1.000
_cell.angle_alpha   90.00
_cell.angle_beta   90.00
_cell.angle_gamma   90.00
#
_symmetry.space_group_name_H-M   'P 1'
#
loop_
_entity.id
_entity.type
_entity.pdbx_description
1 polymer ?
#
loop_
_entity_poly.entity_id
_entity_poly.type
_entity_poly.pdbx_seq_one_letter_code
_entity_poly.pdbx_strand_id
1 'polypeptide(L)'
;MLGFLHRTYQIFGGFSVPAKVSNPIRVGILGAANVAPQSLITPAKQHPEVVVQGVAARDRKKAEAFANKHCIPQVFDSYQALLDDPNIDAWALKALSKRKHVLLEKPAKSNAIEAERLFHSPLLWGPEVPSVVDRPNIAHVDAKIIIPRGVIARDDIRWEYGVAGGAMMDVMYPLAWVRGTVGAEPLECMSCETEAFGKCDWKFDARWMFPNGVTAETHGNLRAGNTKAGFPRIEVTHKPVLLRDANSSEGQDEFVICTKAPGGGGDGPVANTWKVKETKKAYTWQEAGLDLPGEAYWKPYRWQLGAFVDRIRGRPDTGKWSTGEDSIAQMRATDMAYEKSGLGLRPTSTYQP
;
A
#
# COMPACT_ATOMS: atom_id res chain seq x y z
N MET A 1 10.61 21.43 -15.64
CA MET A 1 11.26 20.26 -16.28
C MET A 1 12.53 19.81 -15.53
N LEU A 2 13.46 20.72 -15.19
CA LEU A 2 14.67 20.39 -14.42
C LEU A 2 14.42 19.71 -13.07
N GLY A 3 13.47 20.20 -12.26
CA GLY A 3 13.16 19.57 -10.95
C GLY A 3 12.63 18.13 -11.05
N PHE A 4 11.87 17.81 -12.10
CA PHE A 4 11.40 16.45 -12.35
C PHE A 4 12.54 15.51 -12.75
N LEU A 5 13.45 15.97 -13.62
CA LEU A 5 14.64 15.22 -14.02
C LEU A 5 15.60 15.00 -12.85
N HIS A 6 15.84 16.03 -12.03
CA HIS A 6 16.69 15.94 -10.85
C HIS A 6 16.12 14.96 -9.82
N ARG A 7 14.82 15.04 -9.51
CA ARG A 7 14.14 14.07 -8.66
C ARG A 7 14.23 12.65 -9.20
N THR A 8 14.04 12.48 -10.52
CA THR A 8 14.13 11.17 -11.17
C THR A 8 15.55 10.60 -11.05
N TYR A 9 16.57 11.43 -11.28
CA TYR A 9 17.97 11.06 -11.06
C TYR A 9 18.22 10.60 -9.62
N GLN A 10 17.73 11.33 -8.62
CA GLN A 10 17.86 10.96 -7.20
C GLN A 10 17.13 9.65 -6.87
N ILE A 11 15.96 9.40 -7.46
CA ILE A 11 15.20 8.14 -7.28
C ILE A 11 15.99 6.90 -7.75
N PHE A 12 16.83 7.06 -8.77
CA PHE A 12 17.56 5.96 -9.42
C PHE A 12 19.04 5.88 -9.05
N GLY A 13 19.48 6.59 -8.00
CA GLY A 13 20.83 6.43 -7.44
C GLY A 13 21.59 7.74 -7.24
N GLY A 14 21.09 8.86 -7.75
CA GLY A 14 21.70 10.18 -7.59
C GLY A 14 21.54 10.83 -6.21
N PHE A 15 21.34 10.04 -5.16
CA PHE A 15 21.13 10.51 -3.79
C PHE A 15 22.43 10.43 -2.99
N SER A 16 22.59 11.35 -2.02
CA SER A 16 23.70 11.29 -1.07
C SER A 16 23.48 10.15 -0.07
N VAL A 17 24.51 9.33 0.16
CA VAL A 17 24.48 8.29 1.19
C VAL A 17 24.88 8.94 2.53
N PRO A 18 23.98 9.04 3.52
CA PRO A 18 24.33 9.59 4.81
C PRO A 18 25.33 8.70 5.54
N ALA A 19 26.19 9.31 6.37
CA ALA A 19 27.03 8.57 7.29
C ALA A 19 26.16 7.72 8.23
N LYS A 20 26.60 6.50 8.52
CA LYS A 20 25.91 5.62 9.46
C LYS A 20 26.24 6.03 10.89
N VAL A 21 25.23 5.96 11.76
CA VAL A 21 25.44 6.12 13.22
C VAL A 21 26.28 4.95 13.74
N SER A 22 26.89 5.11 14.92
CA SER A 22 27.75 4.10 15.53
C SER A 22 27.03 2.81 15.94
N ASN A 23 25.72 2.89 16.23
CA ASN A 23 24.89 1.75 16.61
C ASN A 23 23.68 1.60 15.67
N PRO A 24 23.87 1.26 14.38
CA PRO A 24 22.77 1.10 13.44
C PRO A 24 22.00 -0.19 13.71
N ILE A 25 20.73 -0.22 13.32
CA ILE A 25 19.92 -1.44 13.26
C ILE A 25 20.43 -2.29 12.10
N ARG A 26 20.91 -3.49 12.43
CA ARG A 26 21.42 -4.49 11.49
C ARG A 26 20.30 -5.39 11.03
N VAL A 27 19.98 -5.31 9.75
CA VAL A 27 18.86 -6.04 9.14
C VAL A 27 19.34 -7.27 8.39
N GLY A 28 18.71 -8.42 8.64
CA GLY A 28 18.87 -9.64 7.85
C GLY A 28 17.74 -9.80 6.81
N ILE A 29 18.08 -10.27 5.61
CA ILE A 29 17.13 -10.53 4.53
C ILE A 29 16.83 -12.04 4.44
N LEU A 30 15.56 -12.41 4.56
CA LEU A 30 15.10 -13.79 4.36
C LEU A 30 14.56 -13.94 2.91
N GLY A 31 15.46 -14.37 2.03
CA GLY A 31 15.21 -14.62 0.61
C GLY A 31 15.87 -13.59 -0.31
N ALA A 32 16.57 -14.08 -1.34
CA ALA A 32 17.16 -13.26 -2.40
C ALA A 32 16.09 -12.80 -3.43
N ALA A 33 15.11 -12.03 -2.96
CA ALA A 33 13.94 -11.63 -3.75
C ALA A 33 14.20 -10.40 -4.63
N ASN A 34 13.59 -10.36 -5.82
CA ASN A 34 13.70 -9.22 -6.75
C ASN A 34 13.19 -7.88 -6.19
N VAL A 35 12.33 -7.92 -5.17
CA VAL A 35 11.78 -6.72 -4.51
C VAL A 35 12.76 -6.09 -3.51
N ALA A 36 13.62 -6.90 -2.87
CA ALA A 36 14.47 -6.48 -1.76
C ALA A 36 15.39 -5.28 -2.07
N PRO A 37 15.93 -5.11 -3.30
CA PRO A 37 16.68 -3.91 -3.64
C PRO A 37 15.87 -2.63 -3.49
N GLN A 38 14.61 -2.65 -3.95
CA GLN A 38 13.73 -1.47 -3.90
C GLN A 38 13.09 -1.29 -2.52
N SER A 39 12.73 -2.39 -1.84
CA SER A 39 11.99 -2.33 -0.58
C SER A 39 12.85 -2.17 0.67
N LEU A 40 14.12 -2.57 0.61
CA LEU A 40 14.98 -2.54 1.80
C LEU A 40 16.40 -2.03 1.52
N ILE A 41 17.11 -2.56 0.51
CA ILE A 41 18.55 -2.28 0.35
C ILE A 41 18.79 -0.81 0.00
N THR A 42 18.10 -0.27 -1.00
CA THR A 42 18.21 1.16 -1.35
C THR A 42 17.69 2.07 -0.23
N PRO A 43 16.51 1.81 0.38
CA PRO A 43 16.06 2.52 1.57
C PRO A 43 17.08 2.53 2.72
N ALA A 44 17.70 1.38 3.01
CA ALA A 44 18.72 1.26 4.04
C ALA A 44 19.94 2.11 3.70
N LYS A 45 20.41 2.14 2.44
CA LYS A 45 21.48 3.05 2.01
C LYS A 45 21.14 4.52 2.30
N GLN A 46 19.89 4.92 2.12
CA GLN A 46 19.38 6.28 2.36
C GLN A 46 19.10 6.60 3.85
N HIS A 47 19.25 5.65 4.77
CA HIS A 47 18.90 5.84 6.18
C HIS A 47 20.16 5.79 7.08
N PRO A 48 20.44 6.79 7.92
CA PRO A 48 21.64 6.80 8.75
C PRO A 48 21.69 5.71 9.84
N GLU A 49 20.55 5.10 10.18
CA GLU A 49 20.40 4.17 11.31
C GLU A 49 20.19 2.71 10.88
N VAL A 50 20.27 2.40 9.59
CA VAL A 50 19.99 1.04 9.08
C VAL A 50 21.13 0.55 8.21
N VAL A 51 21.55 -0.68 8.44
CA VAL A 51 22.47 -1.41 7.57
C VAL A 51 21.90 -2.79 7.24
N VAL A 52 22.11 -3.24 6.00
CA VAL A 52 21.79 -4.63 5.61
C VAL A 52 23.02 -5.47 5.94
N GLN A 53 22.90 -6.32 6.95
CA GLN A 53 24.02 -7.06 7.53
C GLN A 53 24.20 -8.44 6.88
N GLY A 54 23.11 -9.10 6.49
CA GLY A 54 23.21 -10.41 5.87
C GLY A 54 21.97 -10.87 5.14
N VAL A 55 22.12 -11.96 4.40
CA VAL A 55 21.06 -12.60 3.61
C VAL A 55 21.11 -14.12 3.75
N ALA A 56 19.95 -14.74 3.79
CA ALA A 56 19.78 -16.18 3.66
C ALA A 56 18.78 -16.46 2.53
N ALA A 57 18.91 -17.57 1.83
CA ALA A 57 17.91 -18.04 0.87
C ALA A 57 17.88 -19.57 0.83
N ARG A 58 16.77 -20.16 0.34
CA ARG A 58 16.67 -21.61 0.11
C ARG A 58 17.74 -22.15 -0.83
N ASP A 59 18.17 -21.31 -1.78
CA ASP A 59 19.26 -21.61 -2.71
C ASP A 59 20.46 -20.73 -2.32
N ARG A 60 21.48 -21.37 -1.76
CA ARG A 60 22.68 -20.68 -1.28
C ARG A 60 23.43 -19.97 -2.42
N LYS A 61 23.52 -20.57 -3.61
CA LYS A 61 24.19 -19.93 -4.76
C LYS A 61 23.48 -18.64 -5.17
N LYS A 62 22.14 -18.62 -5.11
CA LYS A 62 21.37 -17.39 -5.31
C LYS A 62 21.63 -16.36 -4.21
N ALA A 63 21.74 -16.78 -2.95
CA ALA A 63 22.09 -15.87 -1.84
C ALA A 63 23.48 -15.25 -2.02
N GLU A 64 24.48 -16.04 -2.42
CA GLU A 64 25.85 -15.57 -2.70
C GLU A 64 25.89 -14.57 -3.86
N ALA A 65 25.26 -14.90 -4.99
CA ALA A 65 25.16 -13.99 -6.13
C ALA A 65 24.44 -12.69 -5.77
N PHE A 66 23.37 -12.78 -4.96
CA PHE A 66 22.61 -11.63 -4.48
C PHE A 66 23.43 -10.76 -3.53
N ALA A 67 24.15 -11.36 -2.59
CA ALA A 67 25.02 -10.65 -1.67
C ALA A 67 26.14 -9.91 -2.39
N ASN A 68 26.81 -10.56 -3.33
CA ASN A 68 27.85 -9.95 -4.17
C ASN A 68 27.30 -8.77 -4.97
N LYS A 69 26.14 -8.93 -5.61
CA LYS A 69 25.50 -7.88 -6.42
C LYS A 69 25.12 -6.64 -5.60
N HIS A 70 24.75 -6.83 -4.34
CA HIS A 70 24.20 -5.76 -3.49
C HIS A 70 25.14 -5.31 -2.36
N CYS A 71 26.36 -5.84 -2.33
CA CYS A 71 27.37 -5.60 -1.29
C CYS A 71 26.86 -5.93 0.12
N ILE A 72 26.21 -7.10 0.28
CA ILE A 72 25.74 -7.58 1.58
C ILE A 72 26.89 -8.35 2.25
N PRO A 73 27.31 -8.00 3.49
CA PRO A 73 28.52 -8.53 4.09
C PRO A 73 28.50 -10.03 4.39
N GLN A 74 27.33 -10.60 4.71
CA GLN A 74 27.23 -11.99 5.18
C GLN A 74 26.17 -12.79 4.43
N VAL A 75 26.51 -14.03 4.11
CA VAL A 75 25.59 -15.04 3.56
C VAL A 75 25.45 -16.16 4.57
N PHE A 76 24.23 -16.40 5.02
CA PHE A 76 23.90 -17.43 5.98
C PHE A 76 23.47 -18.72 5.28
N ASP A 77 23.87 -19.87 5.84
CA ASP A 77 23.53 -21.21 5.31
C ASP A 77 22.04 -21.53 5.34
N SER A 78 21.31 -20.95 6.29
CA SER A 78 19.88 -21.18 6.46
C SER A 78 19.18 -19.96 7.03
N TYR A 79 17.86 -19.93 6.89
CA TYR A 79 17.04 -18.95 7.59
C TYR A 79 17.26 -19.03 9.10
N GLN A 80 17.34 -20.24 9.66
CA GLN A 80 17.54 -20.42 11.09
C GLN A 80 18.88 -19.83 11.57
N ALA A 81 19.96 -20.03 10.81
CA ALA A 81 21.26 -19.44 11.13
C ALA A 81 21.22 -17.91 11.16
N LEU A 82 20.54 -17.27 10.21
CA LEU A 82 20.34 -15.82 10.19
C LEU A 82 19.46 -15.34 11.36
N LEU A 83 18.43 -16.12 11.73
CA LEU A 83 17.56 -15.82 12.85
C LEU A 83 18.30 -15.92 14.20
N ASP A 84 19.19 -16.89 14.35
CA ASP A 84 19.92 -17.13 15.59
C ASP A 84 21.14 -16.20 15.76
N ASP A 85 21.58 -15.49 14.71
CA ASP A 85 22.74 -14.61 14.79
C ASP A 85 22.48 -13.39 15.69
N PRO A 86 23.24 -13.18 16.79
CA PRO A 86 23.04 -12.07 17.72
C PRO A 86 23.39 -10.69 17.12
N ASN A 87 24.10 -10.64 15.99
CA ASN A 87 24.45 -9.42 15.27
C ASN A 87 23.34 -8.95 14.32
N ILE A 88 22.21 -9.65 14.25
CA ILE A 88 21.03 -9.21 13.49
C ILE A 88 19.98 -8.70 14.47
N ASP A 89 19.55 -7.45 14.33
CA ASP A 89 18.57 -6.78 15.22
C ASP A 89 17.14 -6.86 14.69
N ALA A 90 16.98 -6.97 13.37
CA ALA A 90 15.68 -7.02 12.70
C ALA A 90 15.73 -7.85 11.41
N TRP A 91 14.58 -8.33 10.95
CA TRP A 91 14.46 -9.13 9.73
C TRP A 91 13.42 -8.61 8.77
N ALA A 92 13.71 -8.74 7.48
CA ALA A 92 12.67 -8.70 6.47
C ALA A 92 12.13 -10.11 6.24
N LEU A 93 10.81 -10.29 6.45
CA LEU A 93 10.00 -11.50 6.20
C LEU A 93 10.19 -12.72 7.14
N LYS A 94 9.21 -12.94 8.05
CA LYS A 94 8.95 -14.18 8.85
C LYS A 94 9.98 -14.51 9.95
N ALA A 95 9.73 -14.05 11.20
CA ALA A 95 10.16 -14.72 12.45
C ALA A 95 9.73 -13.96 13.72
N LEU A 96 8.68 -14.41 14.43
CA LEU A 96 8.23 -13.75 15.68
C LEU A 96 8.80 -14.40 16.96
N SER A 97 9.18 -15.68 16.93
CA SER A 97 9.51 -16.45 18.15
C SER A 97 10.85 -16.10 18.81
N LYS A 98 11.67 -15.25 18.17
CA LYS A 98 13.07 -14.99 18.56
C LYS A 98 13.27 -13.56 19.10
N ARG A 99 12.18 -12.86 19.44
CA ARG A 99 12.17 -11.50 20.04
C ARG A 99 12.94 -10.43 19.26
N LYS A 100 13.01 -10.55 17.94
CA LYS A 100 13.55 -9.48 17.09
C LYS A 100 12.47 -8.86 16.23
N HIS A 101 12.73 -7.66 15.74
CA HIS A 101 11.74 -6.89 14.98
C HIS A 101 11.59 -7.43 13.56
N VAL A 102 10.36 -7.46 13.04
CA VAL A 102 10.06 -7.99 11.70
C VAL A 102 9.43 -6.91 10.84
N LEU A 103 10.02 -6.66 9.68
CA LEU A 103 9.39 -5.94 8.57
C LEU A 103 8.84 -6.96 7.58
N LEU A 104 7.51 -7.07 7.48
CA LEU A 104 6.84 -8.06 6.63
C LEU A 104 6.37 -7.39 5.33
N GLU A 105 6.73 -7.97 4.18
CA GLU A 105 6.19 -7.55 2.88
C GLU A 105 4.73 -8.00 2.69
N LYS A 106 4.05 -7.28 1.79
CA LYS A 106 2.69 -7.59 1.38
C LYS A 106 2.65 -8.68 0.29
N PRO A 107 1.55 -9.46 0.15
CA PRO A 107 0.51 -9.65 1.16
C PRO A 107 1.10 -10.37 2.37
N ALA A 108 0.63 -10.01 3.58
CA ALA A 108 1.18 -10.56 4.80
C ALA A 108 1.04 -12.10 4.87
N LYS A 109 -0.07 -12.62 4.33
CA LYS A 109 -0.48 -14.04 4.36
C LYS A 109 -1.33 -14.40 3.14
N SER A 110 -1.64 -15.69 2.98
CA SER A 110 -2.42 -16.18 1.85
C SER A 110 -3.93 -15.96 1.99
N ASN A 111 -4.45 -15.72 3.20
CA ASN A 111 -5.88 -15.54 3.49
C ASN A 111 -6.06 -14.92 4.89
N ALA A 112 -7.29 -14.54 5.21
CA ALA A 112 -7.65 -13.95 6.50
C ALA A 112 -7.34 -14.89 7.68
N ILE A 113 -7.60 -16.19 7.54
CA ILE A 113 -7.34 -17.18 8.59
C ILE A 113 -5.86 -17.19 8.99
N GLU A 114 -4.95 -17.19 8.00
CA GLU A 114 -3.52 -17.11 8.26
C GLU A 114 -3.09 -15.75 8.82
N ALA A 115 -3.72 -14.66 8.36
CA ALA A 115 -3.46 -13.32 8.88
C ALA A 115 -3.86 -13.22 10.36
N GLU A 116 -5.03 -13.71 10.74
CA GLU A 116 -5.50 -13.76 12.13
C GLU A 116 -4.55 -14.58 13.01
N ARG A 117 -4.12 -15.76 12.55
CA ARG A 117 -3.12 -16.57 13.27
C ARG A 117 -1.81 -15.82 13.52
N LEU A 118 -1.38 -15.00 12.57
CA LEU A 118 -0.14 -14.22 12.70
C LEU A 118 -0.34 -13.01 13.64
N PHE A 119 -1.41 -12.25 13.43
CA PHE A 119 -1.57 -10.92 13.99
C PHE A 119 -2.31 -10.87 15.32
N HIS A 120 -3.16 -11.85 15.62
CA HIS A 120 -3.70 -12.06 16.98
C HIS A 120 -2.70 -12.75 17.93
N SER A 121 -1.49 -13.05 17.45
CA SER A 121 -0.41 -13.48 18.33
C SER A 121 -0.17 -12.41 19.40
N PRO A 122 -0.03 -12.76 20.69
CA PRO A 122 0.18 -11.82 21.79
C PRO A 122 1.50 -11.01 21.72
N LEU A 123 2.25 -11.15 20.61
CA LEU A 123 3.56 -10.55 20.38
C LEU A 123 3.49 -9.21 19.60
N LEU A 124 2.31 -8.68 19.28
CA LEU A 124 2.14 -7.55 18.33
C LEU A 124 1.27 -6.41 18.89
N TRP A 125 1.62 -5.14 18.56
CA TRP A 125 0.88 -3.92 18.98
C TRP A 125 1.08 -2.71 18.04
N GLY A 126 0.02 -1.93 17.74
CA GLY A 126 0.17 -0.53 17.32
C GLY A 126 -1.09 0.30 16.98
N PRO A 127 -0.99 1.66 16.95
CA PRO A 127 -2.08 2.62 16.74
C PRO A 127 -2.18 3.24 15.30
N GLU A 128 -3.24 4.05 15.06
CA GLU A 128 -3.65 4.68 13.78
C GLU A 128 -3.23 6.15 13.59
N VAL A 129 -3.32 6.69 12.35
CA VAL A 129 -2.93 8.08 11.95
C VAL A 129 -3.98 8.74 11.02
N PRO A 130 -4.17 10.09 11.05
CA PRO A 130 -5.26 10.80 10.34
C PRO A 130 -5.14 10.94 8.82
N SER A 131 -6.25 11.33 8.16
CA SER A 131 -6.43 11.44 6.69
C SER A 131 -6.59 12.88 6.20
N VAL A 132 -6.17 13.15 4.94
CA VAL A 132 -6.25 14.43 4.22
C VAL A 132 -7.49 14.58 3.31
N VAL A 133 -8.43 13.63 3.39
CA VAL A 133 -9.67 13.59 2.60
C VAL A 133 -10.86 13.90 3.49
N ASP A 134 -11.84 14.67 2.99
CA ASP A 134 -13.12 14.92 3.65
C ASP A 134 -14.00 13.65 3.64
N ARG A 135 -13.63 12.69 4.50
CA ARG A 135 -14.24 11.36 4.60
C ARG A 135 -15.77 11.38 4.74
N PRO A 136 -16.38 12.25 5.58
CA PRO A 136 -17.83 12.32 5.72
C PRO A 136 -18.58 12.57 4.40
N ASN A 137 -17.94 13.27 3.45
CA ASN A 137 -18.55 13.70 2.21
C ASN A 137 -18.21 12.79 1.01
N ILE A 138 -17.55 11.64 1.21
CA ILE A 138 -17.25 10.72 0.10
C ILE A 138 -18.55 10.06 -0.39
N ALA A 139 -18.72 10.00 -1.71
CA ALA A 139 -19.77 9.22 -2.38
C ALA A 139 -19.20 7.96 -3.04
N HIS A 140 -18.05 8.10 -3.72
CA HIS A 140 -17.46 7.02 -4.50
C HIS A 140 -15.92 7.10 -4.54
N VAL A 141 -15.25 5.96 -4.62
CA VAL A 141 -13.79 5.86 -4.79
C VAL A 141 -13.42 4.87 -5.89
N ASP A 142 -12.64 5.28 -6.88
CA ASP A 142 -12.07 4.42 -7.94
C ASP A 142 -10.56 4.28 -7.73
N ALA A 143 -10.03 3.06 -7.72
CA ALA A 143 -8.60 2.83 -7.57
C ALA A 143 -8.07 1.74 -8.52
N LYS A 144 -6.89 1.97 -9.11
CA LYS A 144 -6.32 1.00 -10.08
C LYS A 144 -4.81 0.90 -10.12
N ILE A 145 -4.34 -0.32 -10.39
CA ILE A 145 -2.97 -0.63 -10.80
C ILE A 145 -2.99 -1.53 -12.03
N ILE A 146 -2.39 -1.04 -13.12
CA ILE A 146 -2.38 -1.72 -14.42
C ILE A 146 -0.95 -1.86 -14.91
N ILE A 147 -0.46 -3.10 -15.00
CA ILE A 147 0.89 -3.47 -15.39
C ILE A 147 0.87 -3.99 -16.84
N PRO A 148 1.75 -3.48 -17.73
CA PRO A 148 1.85 -3.97 -19.09
C PRO A 148 2.28 -5.44 -19.18
N ARG A 149 1.77 -6.14 -20.19
CA ARG A 149 2.22 -7.48 -20.57
C ARG A 149 3.73 -7.47 -20.86
N GLY A 150 4.45 -8.42 -20.28
CA GLY A 150 5.89 -8.60 -20.48
C GLY A 150 6.76 -8.05 -19.35
N VAL A 151 6.20 -7.26 -18.42
CA VAL A 151 6.89 -6.86 -17.18
C VAL A 151 7.06 -8.05 -16.25
N ILE A 152 6.03 -8.89 -16.13
CA ILE A 152 6.04 -10.12 -15.34
C ILE A 152 6.31 -11.30 -16.27
N ALA A 153 7.37 -12.06 -15.98
CA ALA A 153 7.76 -13.24 -16.74
C ALA A 153 6.67 -14.33 -16.67
N ARG A 154 6.62 -15.24 -17.65
CA ARG A 154 5.54 -16.26 -17.72
C ARG A 154 5.70 -17.37 -16.69
N ASP A 155 6.90 -17.57 -16.18
CA ASP A 155 7.30 -18.55 -15.17
C ASP A 155 7.44 -17.92 -13.77
N ASP A 156 6.90 -16.71 -13.58
CA ASP A 156 6.93 -16.03 -12.29
C ASP A 156 5.95 -16.66 -11.28
N ILE A 157 6.33 -16.65 -10.01
CA ILE A 157 5.55 -17.20 -8.89
C ILE A 157 4.14 -16.60 -8.78
N ARG A 158 3.91 -15.41 -9.35
CA ARG A 158 2.58 -14.78 -9.42
C ARG A 158 1.56 -15.60 -10.19
N TRP A 159 1.99 -16.59 -10.98
CA TRP A 159 1.13 -17.52 -11.70
C TRP A 159 0.96 -18.86 -10.98
N GLU A 160 1.46 -18.99 -9.75
CA GLU A 160 1.39 -20.21 -8.95
C GLU A 160 0.34 -20.06 -7.83
N TYR A 161 -0.81 -20.71 -7.99
CA TYR A 161 -1.93 -20.59 -7.05
C TYR A 161 -1.59 -21.10 -5.64
N GLY A 162 -0.77 -22.15 -5.55
CA GLY A 162 -0.37 -22.77 -4.28
C GLY A 162 0.45 -21.87 -3.35
N VAL A 163 1.05 -20.80 -3.87
CA VAL A 163 1.78 -19.79 -3.10
C VAL A 163 1.09 -18.42 -3.10
N ALA A 164 -0.23 -18.43 -3.31
CA ALA A 164 -1.08 -17.24 -3.37
C ALA A 164 -0.75 -16.29 -4.56
N GLY A 165 -0.41 -16.85 -5.73
CA GLY A 165 -0.31 -16.08 -6.97
C GLY A 165 -1.66 -15.52 -7.43
N GLY A 166 -1.63 -14.37 -8.11
CA GLY A 166 -2.80 -13.67 -8.63
C GLY A 166 -2.67 -12.15 -8.55
N ALA A 167 -3.43 -11.42 -9.37
CA ALA A 167 -3.44 -9.97 -9.41
C ALA A 167 -4.01 -9.38 -8.12
N MET A 168 -5.10 -9.94 -7.58
CA MET A 168 -5.68 -9.51 -6.31
C MET A 168 -4.70 -9.66 -5.13
N MET A 169 -3.70 -10.55 -5.23
CA MET A 169 -2.62 -10.67 -4.23
C MET A 169 -1.45 -9.76 -4.48
N ASP A 170 -0.98 -9.70 -5.73
CA ASP A 170 0.22 -8.93 -6.03
C ASP A 170 -0.07 -7.42 -6.02
N VAL A 171 -1.16 -6.99 -6.64
CA VAL A 171 -1.56 -5.58 -6.72
C VAL A 171 -2.74 -5.30 -5.80
N MET A 172 -2.66 -5.73 -4.54
CA MET A 172 -3.69 -5.51 -3.52
C MET A 172 -3.90 -4.04 -3.10
N TYR A 173 -3.03 -3.14 -3.57
CA TYR A 173 -3.00 -1.73 -3.21
C TYR A 173 -4.30 -0.97 -3.49
N PRO A 174 -5.03 -1.15 -4.61
CA PRO A 174 -6.30 -0.47 -4.83
C PRO A 174 -7.30 -0.68 -3.69
N LEU A 175 -7.41 -1.92 -3.20
CA LEU A 175 -8.29 -2.24 -2.07
C LEU A 175 -7.79 -1.59 -0.77
N ALA A 176 -6.49 -1.63 -0.50
CA ALA A 176 -5.91 -0.95 0.66
C ALA A 176 -6.09 0.58 0.61
N TRP A 177 -5.99 1.18 -0.58
CA TRP A 177 -6.18 2.61 -0.79
C TRP A 177 -7.64 3.00 -0.57
N VAL A 178 -8.58 2.28 -1.15
CA VAL A 178 -10.00 2.54 -0.95
C VAL A 178 -10.36 2.45 0.54
N ARG A 179 -9.97 1.36 1.23
CA ARG A 179 -10.19 1.21 2.68
C ARG A 179 -9.63 2.40 3.47
N GLY A 180 -8.38 2.78 3.20
CA GLY A 180 -7.72 3.90 3.86
C GLY A 180 -8.35 5.27 3.55
N THR A 181 -8.83 5.46 2.32
CA THR A 181 -9.48 6.69 1.88
C THR A 181 -10.86 6.85 2.50
N VAL A 182 -11.68 5.81 2.48
CA VAL A 182 -13.00 5.81 3.14
C VAL A 182 -12.83 5.88 4.66
N GLY A 183 -11.78 5.24 5.20
CA GLY A 183 -11.57 5.14 6.65
C GLY A 183 -12.50 4.12 7.31
N ALA A 184 -12.94 3.12 6.56
CA ALA A 184 -13.81 2.04 7.03
C ALA A 184 -13.52 0.76 6.25
N GLU A 185 -14.06 -0.36 6.71
CA GLU A 185 -14.01 -1.66 6.04
C GLU A 185 -15.19 -1.83 5.07
N PRO A 186 -15.02 -2.56 3.96
CA PRO A 186 -16.14 -2.89 3.08
C PRO A 186 -17.11 -3.83 3.81
N LEU A 187 -18.41 -3.58 3.63
CA LEU A 187 -19.48 -4.45 4.09
C LEU A 187 -19.65 -5.67 3.17
N GLU A 188 -19.45 -5.46 1.85
CA GLU A 188 -19.60 -6.51 0.83
C GLU A 188 -18.74 -6.20 -0.41
N CYS A 189 -18.23 -7.27 -1.06
CA CYS A 189 -17.88 -7.23 -2.48
C CYS A 189 -19.14 -7.49 -3.33
N MET A 190 -19.73 -6.44 -3.90
CA MET A 190 -20.97 -6.50 -4.68
C MET A 190 -20.83 -7.27 -6.00
N SER A 191 -19.63 -7.26 -6.58
CA SER A 191 -19.29 -7.99 -7.81
C SER A 191 -17.77 -8.07 -7.95
N CYS A 192 -17.24 -9.16 -8.49
CA CYS A 192 -15.83 -9.27 -8.84
C CYS A 192 -15.68 -10.06 -10.15
N GLU A 193 -15.32 -9.36 -11.23
CA GLU A 193 -15.04 -9.98 -12.52
C GLU A 193 -13.54 -10.24 -12.64
N THR A 194 -13.16 -11.41 -13.17
CA THR A 194 -11.75 -11.80 -13.29
C THR A 194 -11.43 -12.42 -14.64
N GLU A 195 -10.17 -12.28 -15.06
CA GLU A 195 -9.57 -13.13 -16.08
C GLU A 195 -8.38 -13.86 -15.46
N ALA A 196 -8.28 -15.18 -15.65
CA ALA A 196 -7.36 -16.03 -14.90
C ALA A 196 -6.63 -17.06 -15.76
N PHE A 197 -5.47 -17.51 -15.28
CA PHE A 197 -4.84 -18.76 -15.70
C PHE A 197 -5.11 -19.80 -14.61
N GLY A 198 -6.04 -20.72 -14.88
CA GLY A 198 -6.57 -21.60 -13.84
C GLY A 198 -7.21 -20.77 -12.73
N LYS A 199 -6.67 -20.87 -11.51
CA LYS A 199 -7.15 -20.10 -10.34
C LYS A 199 -6.36 -18.83 -10.03
N CYS A 200 -5.32 -18.52 -10.81
CA CYS A 200 -4.57 -17.28 -10.68
C CYS A 200 -5.15 -16.21 -11.59
N ASP A 201 -5.92 -15.29 -11.03
CA ASP A 201 -6.37 -14.09 -11.72
C ASP A 201 -5.16 -13.27 -12.20
N TRP A 202 -5.16 -12.86 -13.45
CA TRP A 202 -4.21 -11.88 -13.97
C TRP A 202 -4.87 -10.52 -14.19
N LYS A 203 -6.21 -10.45 -14.13
CA LYS A 203 -7.00 -9.22 -14.08
C LYS A 203 -8.18 -9.40 -13.13
N PHE A 204 -8.54 -8.34 -12.41
CA PHE A 204 -9.77 -8.25 -11.66
C PHE A 204 -10.37 -6.83 -11.73
N ASP A 205 -11.70 -6.77 -11.65
CA ASP A 205 -12.49 -5.56 -11.45
C ASP A 205 -13.53 -5.86 -10.37
N ALA A 206 -13.43 -5.19 -9.21
CA ALA A 206 -14.29 -5.45 -8.07
C ALA A 206 -15.04 -4.19 -7.63
N ARG A 207 -16.32 -4.34 -7.29
CA ARG A 207 -17.17 -3.27 -6.75
C ARG A 207 -17.50 -3.55 -5.29
N TRP A 208 -17.46 -2.52 -4.46
CA TRP A 208 -17.53 -2.62 -3.01
C TRP A 208 -18.60 -1.71 -2.45
N MET A 209 -19.28 -2.20 -1.42
CA MET A 209 -20.15 -1.38 -0.57
C MET A 209 -19.45 -1.12 0.75
N PHE A 210 -19.44 0.12 1.21
CA PHE A 210 -18.92 0.56 2.50
C PHE A 210 -20.06 1.12 3.36
N PRO A 211 -19.83 1.31 4.68
CA PRO A 211 -20.78 2.00 5.54
C PRO A 211 -21.19 3.38 4.99
N ASN A 212 -22.37 3.86 5.41
CA ASN A 212 -22.92 5.16 5.03
C ASN A 212 -23.17 5.35 3.51
N GLY A 213 -23.34 4.23 2.78
CA GLY A 213 -23.69 4.21 1.37
C GLY A 213 -22.54 4.58 0.43
N VAL A 214 -21.31 4.61 0.93
CA VAL A 214 -20.12 4.83 0.09
C VAL A 214 -19.89 3.61 -0.79
N THR A 215 -19.63 3.83 -2.07
CA THR A 215 -19.27 2.75 -3.00
C THR A 215 -17.82 2.89 -3.46
N ALA A 216 -17.23 1.79 -3.91
CA ALA A 216 -15.90 1.86 -4.50
C ALA A 216 -15.66 0.82 -5.59
N GLU A 217 -14.70 1.10 -6.46
CA GLU A 217 -14.23 0.20 -7.51
C GLU A 217 -12.72 0.02 -7.43
N THR A 218 -12.28 -1.24 -7.56
CA THR A 218 -10.86 -1.59 -7.56
C THR A 218 -10.50 -2.41 -8.78
N HIS A 219 -9.39 -2.05 -9.41
CA HIS A 219 -8.94 -2.68 -10.65
C HIS A 219 -7.48 -3.09 -10.57
N GLY A 220 -7.20 -4.33 -10.97
CA GLY A 220 -5.85 -4.87 -11.10
C GLY A 220 -5.68 -5.57 -12.43
N ASN A 221 -4.53 -5.37 -13.09
CA ASN A 221 -4.19 -6.13 -14.29
C ASN A 221 -2.68 -6.29 -14.38
N LEU A 222 -2.20 -7.52 -14.48
CA LEU A 222 -0.78 -7.87 -14.55
C LEU A 222 -0.26 -8.02 -15.99
N ARG A 223 -1.16 -7.94 -16.98
CA ARG A 223 -0.88 -8.27 -18.39
C ARG A 223 -1.63 -7.38 -19.38
N ALA A 224 -1.81 -6.11 -19.03
CA ALA A 224 -2.53 -5.17 -19.89
C ALA A 224 -1.80 -4.93 -21.21
N GLY A 225 -2.55 -4.63 -22.27
CA GLY A 225 -1.96 -4.08 -23.50
C GLY A 225 -1.29 -2.74 -23.24
N ASN A 226 -0.24 -2.41 -24.00
CA ASN A 226 0.60 -1.22 -23.77
C ASN A 226 -0.18 0.11 -23.78
N THR A 227 -1.34 0.18 -24.44
CA THR A 227 -2.21 1.37 -24.50
C THR A 227 -3.13 1.52 -23.30
N LYS A 228 -3.29 0.46 -22.48
CA LYS A 228 -4.16 0.45 -21.29
C LYS A 228 -3.38 0.65 -19.99
N ALA A 229 -2.06 0.53 -20.03
CA ALA A 229 -1.21 0.80 -18.89
C ALA A 229 -1.15 2.30 -18.59
N GLY A 230 -1.25 2.65 -17.32
CA GLY A 230 -1.18 4.03 -16.85
C GLY A 230 -0.58 4.07 -15.45
N PHE A 231 -0.30 5.28 -14.97
CA PHE A 231 0.15 5.44 -13.58
C PHE A 231 -0.93 4.97 -12.61
N PRO A 232 -0.55 4.29 -11.52
CA PRO A 232 -1.47 4.00 -10.45
C PRO A 232 -2.22 5.25 -10.00
N ARG A 233 -3.54 5.12 -9.79
CA ARG A 233 -4.41 6.25 -9.46
C ARG A 233 -5.47 5.83 -8.46
N ILE A 234 -5.85 6.80 -7.64
CA ILE A 234 -7.10 6.84 -6.89
C ILE A 234 -7.87 8.11 -7.28
N GLU A 235 -9.17 7.99 -7.51
CA GLU A 235 -10.09 9.10 -7.76
C GLU A 235 -11.22 9.06 -6.74
N VAL A 236 -11.51 10.20 -6.10
CA VAL A 236 -12.53 10.32 -5.05
C VAL A 236 -13.61 11.26 -5.55
N THR A 237 -14.86 10.77 -5.55
CA THR A 237 -16.04 11.58 -5.83
C THR A 237 -16.72 11.91 -4.52
N HIS A 238 -16.91 13.20 -4.24
CA HIS A 238 -17.66 13.67 -3.08
C HIS A 238 -19.15 13.82 -3.43
N LYS A 239 -20.02 13.76 -2.41
CA LYS A 239 -21.45 13.98 -2.59
C LYS A 239 -21.70 15.43 -3.06
N PRO A 240 -22.76 15.69 -3.83
CA PRO A 240 -23.13 17.05 -4.19
C PRO A 240 -23.33 17.91 -2.94
N VAL A 241 -22.68 19.08 -2.90
CA VAL A 241 -22.87 20.06 -1.84
C VAL A 241 -23.80 21.15 -2.36
N LEU A 242 -24.89 21.42 -1.63
CA LEU A 242 -25.76 22.56 -1.92
C LEU A 242 -25.06 23.84 -1.50
N LEU A 243 -24.75 24.70 -2.46
CA LEU A 243 -24.27 26.05 -2.19
C LEU A 243 -25.47 26.99 -2.12
N ARG A 244 -25.66 27.65 -0.98
CA ARG A 244 -26.60 28.75 -0.81
C ARG A 244 -25.80 30.04 -0.76
N ASP A 245 -26.04 30.95 -1.70
CA ASP A 245 -25.35 32.24 -1.73
C ASP A 245 -25.65 33.04 -0.46
N ALA A 246 -24.61 33.51 0.22
CA ALA A 246 -24.73 34.34 1.41
C ALA A 246 -24.30 35.81 1.18
N ASN A 247 -23.82 36.18 -0.01
CA ASN A 247 -23.29 37.53 -0.30
C ASN A 247 -23.50 37.97 -1.77
N SER A 248 -24.74 38.01 -2.27
CA SER A 248 -25.03 38.73 -3.51
C SER A 248 -25.27 40.21 -3.22
N SER A 249 -24.20 41.01 -3.09
CA SER A 249 -24.25 42.46 -3.30
C SER A 249 -24.24 42.74 -4.80
N GLU A 250 -25.13 43.64 -5.23
CA GLU A 250 -25.46 43.94 -6.62
C GLU A 250 -24.26 44.09 -7.57
N GLY A 251 -24.34 43.40 -8.71
CA GLY A 251 -23.68 43.83 -9.95
C GLY A 251 -22.37 43.14 -10.32
N GLN A 252 -22.38 41.85 -10.58
CA GLN A 252 -21.86 41.22 -11.82
C GLN A 252 -22.04 39.70 -11.73
N ASP A 253 -22.32 39.11 -12.90
CA ASP A 253 -22.62 37.71 -13.22
C ASP A 253 -24.07 37.24 -13.02
N GLU A 254 -24.65 36.75 -14.12
CA GLU A 254 -26.01 36.21 -14.22
C GLU A 254 -26.19 35.00 -13.29
N PHE A 255 -26.84 35.22 -12.14
CA PHE A 255 -27.40 34.16 -11.31
C PHE A 255 -28.90 34.36 -11.20
N VAL A 256 -29.68 33.43 -11.78
CA VAL A 256 -31.13 33.38 -11.57
C VAL A 256 -31.39 32.43 -10.40
N ILE A 257 -31.72 32.99 -9.23
CA ILE A 257 -32.40 32.26 -8.16
C ILE A 257 -33.69 33.02 -7.80
N CYS A 258 -34.82 32.42 -8.14
CA CYS A 258 -36.10 32.61 -7.47
C CYS A 258 -36.14 31.60 -6.30
N THR A 259 -36.60 31.86 -5.08
CA THR A 259 -37.71 32.69 -4.60
C THR A 259 -37.58 32.90 -3.08
N LYS A 260 -38.36 33.83 -2.53
CA LYS A 260 -38.93 33.65 -1.18
C LYS A 260 -40.45 33.73 -1.25
N ALA A 261 -41.14 32.72 -0.73
CA ALA A 261 -42.41 32.91 -0.06
C ALA A 261 -42.43 32.06 1.22
N PRO A 262 -43.00 32.57 2.32
CA PRO A 262 -42.94 31.95 3.63
C PRO A 262 -44.03 30.87 3.79
N GLY A 263 -43.62 29.68 4.22
CA GLY A 263 -44.50 28.56 4.53
C GLY A 263 -44.48 27.47 3.45
N GLY A 264 -43.88 26.33 3.77
CA GLY A 264 -43.86 25.14 2.91
C GLY A 264 -42.44 24.66 2.65
N GLY A 265 -42.12 23.45 3.15
CA GLY A 265 -40.85 22.78 2.86
C GLY A 265 -40.67 22.59 1.36
N GLY A 266 -39.57 23.10 0.81
CA GLY A 266 -39.30 23.09 -0.62
C GLY A 266 -37.99 22.39 -0.94
N ASP A 267 -38.10 21.20 -1.54
CA ASP A 267 -37.13 20.72 -2.53
C ASP A 267 -37.49 21.38 -3.86
N GLY A 268 -36.98 22.59 -4.10
CA GLY A 268 -37.07 23.25 -5.40
C GLY A 268 -36.17 22.54 -6.44
N PRO A 269 -36.46 22.67 -7.74
CA PRO A 269 -35.64 22.04 -8.79
C PRO A 269 -34.22 22.60 -8.77
N VAL A 270 -33.22 21.72 -8.90
CA VAL A 270 -31.80 22.08 -9.00
C VAL A 270 -31.59 22.95 -10.24
N ALA A 271 -31.25 24.22 -10.02
CA ALA A 271 -31.14 25.21 -11.10
C ALA A 271 -29.99 24.89 -12.06
N ASN A 272 -28.84 24.42 -11.55
CA ASN A 272 -27.69 24.01 -12.34
C ASN A 272 -26.83 22.99 -11.56
N THR A 273 -26.11 22.12 -12.26
CA THR A 273 -25.10 21.22 -11.67
C THR A 273 -23.80 21.34 -12.45
N TRP A 274 -22.69 21.53 -11.75
CA TRP A 274 -21.35 21.53 -12.34
C TRP A 274 -20.43 20.60 -11.56
N LYS A 275 -19.38 20.10 -12.23
CA LYS A 275 -18.36 19.24 -11.62
C LYS A 275 -17.06 20.01 -11.47
N VAL A 276 -16.53 20.06 -10.25
CA VAL A 276 -15.20 20.58 -9.98
C VAL A 276 -14.24 19.40 -9.87
N LYS A 277 -13.13 19.43 -10.61
CA LYS A 277 -12.07 18.44 -10.52
C LYS A 277 -10.80 19.11 -10.00
N GLU A 278 -10.34 18.68 -8.84
CA GLU A 278 -9.07 19.08 -8.26
C GLU A 278 -8.08 17.91 -8.35
N THR A 279 -6.82 18.18 -8.67
CA THR A 279 -5.73 17.18 -8.62
C THR A 279 -4.71 17.62 -7.59
N LYS A 280 -4.63 16.88 -6.47
CA LYS A 280 -3.62 17.09 -5.43
C LYS A 280 -2.40 16.23 -5.70
N LYS A 281 -1.22 16.83 -5.53
CA LYS A 281 0.07 16.17 -5.77
C LYS A 281 1.03 16.56 -4.67
N ALA A 282 1.50 15.56 -3.93
CA ALA A 282 2.49 15.72 -2.87
C ALA A 282 3.51 14.57 -2.96
N TYR A 283 4.78 14.92 -2.80
CA TYR A 283 5.93 14.05 -2.73
C TYR A 283 6.58 14.05 -1.35
N THR A 284 6.26 15.05 -0.52
CA THR A 284 6.66 15.15 0.88
C THR A 284 5.44 15.35 1.78
N TRP A 285 5.62 15.13 3.08
CA TRP A 285 4.59 15.45 4.06
C TRP A 285 4.28 16.94 4.15
N GLN A 286 5.28 17.80 4.00
CA GLN A 286 5.11 19.25 3.98
C GLN A 286 4.21 19.68 2.81
N GLU A 287 4.40 19.12 1.62
CA GLU A 287 3.51 19.35 0.47
C GLU A 287 2.09 18.82 0.71
N ALA A 288 1.92 17.85 1.61
CA ALA A 288 0.63 17.33 2.05
C ALA A 288 0.05 18.08 3.27
N GLY A 289 0.70 19.16 3.75
CA GLY A 289 0.25 19.97 4.89
C GLY A 289 0.61 19.40 6.27
N LEU A 290 1.56 18.47 6.35
CA LEU A 290 2.04 17.86 7.60
C LEU A 290 3.49 18.25 7.87
N ASP A 291 3.79 18.70 9.09
CA ASP A 291 5.15 19.04 9.52
C ASP A 291 5.93 17.78 9.94
N LEU A 292 6.28 16.96 8.95
CA LEU A 292 7.03 15.72 9.13
C LEU A 292 8.25 15.71 8.19
N PRO A 293 9.39 15.15 8.62
CA PRO A 293 10.62 15.14 7.84
C PRO A 293 10.43 14.34 6.56
N GLY A 294 11.10 14.74 5.46
CA GLY A 294 10.82 14.13 4.18
C GLY A 294 11.57 14.67 2.99
N GLU A 295 11.99 13.77 2.10
CA GLU A 295 12.61 14.15 0.84
C GLU A 295 11.74 13.74 -0.34
N ALA A 296 11.60 14.62 -1.34
CA ALA A 296 10.72 14.39 -2.49
C ALA A 296 11.10 13.17 -3.35
N TYR A 297 12.35 12.71 -3.25
CA TYR A 297 12.86 11.52 -3.95
C TYR A 297 12.73 10.22 -3.14
N TRP A 298 12.33 10.28 -1.87
CA TRP A 298 12.10 9.07 -1.07
C TRP A 298 10.93 8.27 -1.64
N LYS A 299 11.19 6.99 -1.91
CA LYS A 299 10.15 6.02 -2.29
C LYS A 299 9.33 5.63 -1.05
N PRO A 300 8.09 5.14 -1.21
CA PRO A 300 7.27 4.64 -0.09
C PRO A 300 8.00 3.69 0.87
N TYR A 301 8.86 2.81 0.34
CA TYR A 301 9.67 1.90 1.16
C TYR A 301 10.68 2.61 2.08
N ARG A 302 11.20 3.78 1.69
CA ARG A 302 12.09 4.59 2.56
C ARG A 302 11.33 5.21 3.72
N TRP A 303 10.09 5.61 3.48
CA TRP A 303 9.16 6.10 4.51
C TRP A 303 8.78 4.98 5.49
N GLN A 304 8.40 3.81 4.96
CA GLN A 304 8.10 2.62 5.75
C GLN A 304 9.27 2.19 6.63
N LEU A 305 10.50 2.19 6.08
CA LEU A 305 11.69 1.87 6.86
C LEU A 305 11.94 2.89 7.98
N GLY A 306 11.70 4.18 7.74
CA GLY A 306 11.81 5.23 8.76
C GLY A 306 10.86 4.99 9.93
N ALA A 307 9.56 4.78 9.64
CA ALA A 307 8.56 4.48 10.67
C ALA A 307 8.90 3.21 11.46
N PHE A 308 9.43 2.18 10.79
CA PHE A 308 9.91 0.97 11.46
C PHE A 308 11.07 1.25 12.42
N VAL A 309 12.06 2.04 11.99
CA VAL A 309 13.19 2.45 12.84
C VAL A 309 12.72 3.28 14.03
N ASP A 310 11.84 4.25 13.80
CA ASP A 310 11.28 5.09 14.87
C ASP A 310 10.63 4.23 15.96
N ARG A 311 9.86 3.21 15.56
CA ARG A 311 9.21 2.30 16.49
C ARG A 311 10.19 1.44 17.26
N ILE A 312 11.24 0.93 16.62
CA ILE A 312 12.34 0.21 17.31
C ILE A 312 13.04 1.12 18.34
N ARG A 313 13.22 2.39 17.99
CA ARG A 313 13.88 3.39 18.85
C ARG A 313 12.96 3.98 19.92
N GLY A 314 11.67 3.63 19.94
CA GLY A 314 10.69 4.23 20.85
C GLY A 314 10.43 5.71 20.56
N ARG A 315 10.67 6.18 19.33
CA ARG A 315 10.33 7.53 18.90
C ARG A 315 8.84 7.62 18.56
N PRO A 316 8.22 8.81 18.64
CA PRO A 316 6.84 9.02 18.21
C PRO A 316 6.65 8.57 16.76
N ASP A 317 5.50 7.98 16.45
CA ASP A 317 5.18 7.55 15.09
C ASP A 317 5.14 8.76 14.15
N THR A 318 6.01 8.79 13.13
CA THR A 318 6.16 9.89 12.18
C THR A 318 5.35 9.71 10.90
N GLY A 319 4.41 8.76 10.88
CA GLY A 319 3.58 8.47 9.71
C GLY A 319 2.64 7.29 9.93
N LYS A 320 1.89 6.92 8.87
CA LYS A 320 0.91 5.83 8.95
C LYS A 320 1.60 4.50 9.25
N TRP A 321 1.23 3.90 10.38
CA TRP A 321 1.56 2.52 10.71
C TRP A 321 0.49 1.58 10.15
N SER A 322 0.91 0.40 9.68
CA SER A 322 -0.02 -0.67 9.31
C SER A 322 -0.03 -1.70 10.42
N THR A 323 -1.17 -1.83 11.07
CA THR A 323 -1.35 -2.77 12.18
C THR A 323 -1.54 -4.20 11.67
N GLY A 324 -1.53 -5.15 12.60
CA GLY A 324 -1.93 -6.52 12.29
C GLY A 324 -3.40 -6.62 11.88
N GLU A 325 -4.26 -5.86 12.55
CA GLU A 325 -5.69 -5.74 12.20
C GLU A 325 -5.89 -5.21 10.78
N ASP A 326 -5.10 -4.21 10.36
CA ASP A 326 -5.16 -3.71 8.98
C ASP A 326 -4.88 -4.81 7.95
N SER A 327 -3.95 -5.71 8.27
CA SER A 327 -3.56 -6.83 7.42
C SER A 327 -4.62 -7.93 7.42
N ILE A 328 -5.24 -8.21 8.56
CA ILE A 328 -6.37 -9.14 8.68
C ILE A 328 -7.54 -8.61 7.86
N ALA A 329 -7.94 -7.36 8.08
CA ALA A 329 -9.05 -6.73 7.41
C ALA A 329 -8.82 -6.63 5.89
N GLN A 330 -7.59 -6.32 5.46
CA GLN A 330 -7.20 -6.40 4.05
C GLN A 330 -7.45 -7.79 3.48
N MET A 331 -7.10 -8.84 4.24
CA MET A 331 -7.25 -10.21 3.76
C MET A 331 -8.69 -10.69 3.77
N ARG A 332 -9.49 -10.31 4.77
CA ARG A 332 -10.94 -10.57 4.79
C ARG A 332 -11.62 -9.94 3.58
N ALA A 333 -11.33 -8.67 3.30
CA ALA A 333 -11.87 -8.00 2.12
C ALA A 333 -11.40 -8.67 0.82
N THR A 334 -10.14 -9.09 0.74
CA THR A 334 -9.63 -9.83 -0.43
C THR A 334 -10.35 -11.17 -0.60
N ASP A 335 -10.57 -11.90 0.49
CA ASP A 335 -11.26 -13.19 0.50
C ASP A 335 -12.72 -13.02 0.00
N MET A 336 -13.41 -11.94 0.39
CA MET A 336 -14.74 -11.59 -0.17
C MET A 336 -14.71 -11.46 -1.70
N ALA A 337 -13.68 -10.84 -2.29
CA ALA A 337 -13.57 -10.74 -3.74
C ALA A 337 -13.30 -12.10 -4.41
N TYR A 338 -12.47 -12.96 -3.80
CA TYR A 338 -12.24 -14.31 -4.32
C TYR A 338 -13.52 -15.15 -4.31
N GLU A 339 -14.29 -15.10 -3.23
CA GLU A 339 -15.60 -15.76 -3.16
C GLU A 339 -16.55 -15.20 -4.21
N LYS A 340 -16.65 -13.87 -4.31
CA LYS A 340 -17.54 -13.21 -5.29
C LYS A 340 -17.16 -13.50 -6.75
N SER A 341 -15.87 -13.70 -7.03
CA SER A 341 -15.37 -14.02 -8.37
C SER A 341 -15.59 -15.47 -8.80
N GLY A 342 -15.90 -16.38 -7.87
CA GLY A 342 -15.99 -17.81 -8.13
C GLY A 342 -14.66 -18.55 -8.24
N LEU A 343 -13.50 -17.87 -8.11
CA LEU A 343 -12.18 -18.53 -8.10
C LEU A 343 -11.94 -19.39 -6.83
N GLY A 344 -12.68 -19.09 -5.77
CA GLY A 344 -12.61 -19.77 -4.48
C GLY A 344 -11.40 -19.33 -3.64
N LEU A 345 -11.52 -19.52 -2.32
CA LEU A 345 -10.48 -19.17 -1.36
C LEU A 345 -9.18 -19.93 -1.63
N ARG A 346 -8.07 -19.25 -1.42
CA ARG A 346 -6.73 -19.84 -1.54
C ARG A 346 -6.46 -20.87 -0.45
N PRO A 347 -5.59 -21.85 -0.73
CA PRO A 347 -5.22 -22.85 0.26
C PRO A 347 -4.66 -22.22 1.53
N THR A 348 -5.15 -22.67 2.69
CA THR A 348 -4.58 -22.33 4.00
C THR A 348 -3.41 -23.26 4.28
N SER A 349 -2.27 -22.69 4.67
CA SER A 349 -1.11 -23.46 5.09
C SER A 349 -1.42 -24.30 6.33
N THR A 350 -0.94 -25.54 6.34
CA THR A 350 -0.96 -26.44 7.50
C THR A 350 0.15 -26.11 8.51
N TYR A 351 1.07 -25.20 8.18
CA TYR A 351 2.15 -24.78 9.05
C TYR A 351 1.61 -24.07 10.31
N GLN A 352 2.00 -24.55 11.48
CA GLN A 352 1.79 -23.90 12.76
C GLN A 352 3.14 -23.36 13.26
N PRO A 353 3.20 -22.09 13.73
CA PRO A 353 4.45 -21.41 14.06
C PRO A 353 5.19 -21.98 15.25
#